data_AF-V7EWG2-F1
#
_entry.id   AF-V7EWG2-F1
#
_cell.length_a   1.000
_cell.length_b   1.000
_cell.length_c   1.000
_cell.angle_alpha   90.00
_cell.angle_beta   90.00
_cell.angle_gamma   90.00
#
_symmetry.space_group_name_H-M   'P 1'
#
loop_
_entity.id
_entity.type
_entity.pdbx_description
1 polymer ?
#
loop_
_entity_poly.entity_id
_entity_poly.type
_entity_poly.pdbx_seq_one_letter_code
_entity_poly.pdbx_strand_id
1 'polypeptide(L)'
;MPAADRLTVRFAYQRGFQVVDGSAILQTFEKQDEAFNFVLGRGARVWLAWSRTVIGGQTAPFDFAAAFQQEKVGRILKMMHGPAAGTWFWTCDDGGACGTVETNDEAVVGVERAFTQRIAGADLR
;
A
#
# COMPACT_ATOMS: atom_id res chain seq x y z
N MET A 1 -14.67 -19.05 4.33
CA MET A 1 -13.56 -18.22 4.84
C MET A 1 -13.93 -16.77 4.58
N PRO A 2 -13.88 -15.86 5.57
CA PRO A 2 -14.00 -14.44 5.27
C PRO A 2 -12.92 -14.06 4.27
N ALA A 3 -13.26 -13.24 3.27
CA ALA A 3 -12.27 -12.76 2.31
C ALA A 3 -11.20 -11.95 3.05
N ALA A 4 -9.93 -12.19 2.75
CA ALA A 4 -8.85 -11.39 3.32
C ALA A 4 -9.01 -9.92 2.90
N ASP A 5 -9.04 -9.01 3.87
CA ASP A 5 -9.10 -7.56 3.66
C ASP A 5 -7.82 -7.01 3.01
N ARG A 6 -6.74 -7.80 3.04
CA ARG A 6 -5.41 -7.47 2.50
C ARG A 6 -4.84 -8.66 1.75
N LEU A 7 -4.44 -8.47 0.49
CA LEU A 7 -3.90 -9.51 -0.40
C LEU A 7 -2.50 -9.15 -0.90
N THR A 8 -1.65 -10.15 -1.12
CA THR A 8 -0.31 -9.92 -1.67
C THR A 8 -0.34 -10.02 -3.19
N VAL A 9 0.17 -9.00 -3.89
CA VAL A 9 0.47 -9.09 -5.33
C VAL A 9 1.97 -9.20 -5.51
N ARG A 10 2.44 -10.23 -6.21
CA ARG A 10 3.88 -10.43 -6.49
C ARG A 10 4.13 -10.72 -7.95
N PHE A 11 5.28 -10.29 -8.46
CA PHE A 11 5.76 -10.71 -9.76
C PHE A 11 6.34 -12.12 -9.67
N ALA A 12 5.89 -13.01 -10.56
CA ALA A 12 6.42 -14.35 -10.73
C ALA A 12 7.07 -14.43 -12.11
N TYR A 13 8.38 -14.63 -12.13
CA TYR A 13 9.17 -14.69 -13.36
C TYR A 13 8.56 -15.68 -14.36
N GLN A 14 8.38 -15.23 -15.61
CA GLN A 14 7.70 -15.94 -16.73
C GLN A 14 6.20 -16.22 -16.54
N ARG A 15 5.58 -15.83 -15.42
CA ARG A 15 4.14 -16.05 -15.14
C ARG A 15 3.35 -14.76 -14.92
N GLY A 16 3.98 -13.60 -14.99
CA GLY A 16 3.34 -12.31 -14.77
C GLY A 16 3.12 -12.03 -13.27
N PHE A 17 1.92 -11.64 -12.88
CA PHE A 17 1.55 -11.23 -11.53
C PHE A 17 0.65 -12.26 -10.86
N GLN A 18 0.98 -12.61 -9.62
CA GLN A 18 0.18 -13.52 -8.80
C GLN A 18 -0.47 -12.76 -7.65
N VAL A 19 -1.77 -13.00 -7.44
CA VAL A 19 -2.49 -12.59 -6.24
C VAL A 19 -2.48 -13.76 -5.27
N VAL A 20 -2.00 -13.52 -4.06
CA VAL A 20 -1.74 -14.54 -3.05
C VAL A 20 -2.40 -14.13 -1.73
N ASP A 21 -3.01 -15.10 -1.06
CA ASP A 21 -3.50 -15.01 0.31
C ASP A 21 -2.72 -16.00 1.18
N GLY A 22 -1.81 -15.49 2.01
CA GLY A 22 -0.85 -16.30 2.75
C GLY A 22 0.03 -17.13 1.82
N SER A 23 -0.14 -18.46 1.84
CA SER A 23 0.56 -19.40 0.95
C SER A 23 -0.25 -19.80 -0.28
N ALA A 24 -1.53 -19.42 -0.36
CA ALA A 24 -2.43 -19.82 -1.42
C ALA A 24 -2.38 -18.83 -2.59
N ILE A 25 -2.05 -19.32 -3.78
CA ILE A 25 -2.19 -18.55 -5.02
C ILE A 25 -3.68 -18.52 -5.37
N LEU A 26 -4.29 -17.34 -5.36
CA LEU A 26 -5.69 -17.18 -5.73
C LEU A 26 -5.86 -17.13 -7.24
N GLN A 27 -5.03 -16.33 -7.94
CA GLN A 27 -5.05 -16.21 -9.39
C GLN A 27 -3.72 -15.66 -9.91
N THR A 28 -3.43 -15.93 -11.18
CA THR A 28 -2.28 -15.40 -11.93
C THR A 28 -2.78 -14.59 -13.13
N PHE A 29 -2.12 -13.47 -13.42
CA PHE A 29 -2.44 -12.51 -14.45
C PHE A 29 -1.18 -12.17 -15.24
N GLU A 30 -1.32 -11.81 -16.52
CA GLU A 30 -0.17 -11.35 -17.31
C GLU A 30 0.23 -9.93 -16.93
N LYS A 31 -0.76 -9.06 -16.64
CA LYS A 31 -0.55 -7.64 -16.36
C LYS A 31 -0.81 -7.28 -14.90
N GLN A 32 -0.14 -6.23 -14.45
CA GLN A 32 -0.25 -5.74 -13.08
C GLN A 32 -1.64 -5.16 -12.78
N ASP A 33 -2.17 -4.33 -13.67
CA ASP A 33 -3.48 -3.68 -13.50
C ASP A 33 -4.62 -4.69 -13.39
N GLU A 34 -4.56 -5.80 -14.13
CA GLU A 34 -5.53 -6.90 -14.03
C GLU A 34 -5.50 -7.57 -12.64
N ALA A 35 -4.31 -7.82 -12.10
CA ALA A 35 -4.16 -8.36 -10.75
C ALA A 35 -4.70 -7.40 -9.68
N PHE A 36 -4.47 -6.09 -9.85
CA PHE A 36 -4.98 -5.07 -8.94
C PHE A 36 -6.50 -4.90 -9.06
N ASN A 37 -7.06 -4.97 -10.26
CA ASN A 37 -8.51 -5.00 -10.49
C ASN A 37 -9.17 -6.20 -9.80
N PHE A 38 -8.51 -7.37 -9.79
CA PHE A 38 -8.99 -8.54 -9.06
C PHE A 38 -8.98 -8.37 -7.53
N VAL A 39 -7.97 -7.69 -6.99
CA VAL A 39 -7.90 -7.32 -5.57
C VAL A 39 -9.01 -6.33 -5.23
N LEU A 40 -9.16 -5.26 -6.01
CA LEU A 40 -10.19 -4.25 -5.83
C LEU A 40 -11.61 -4.84 -5.94
N GLY A 41 -11.84 -5.73 -6.90
CA GLY A 41 -13.13 -6.41 -7.09
C GLY A 41 -13.53 -7.32 -5.92
N ARG A 42 -12.59 -7.68 -5.04
CA ARG A 42 -12.87 -8.37 -3.76
C ARG A 42 -13.16 -7.44 -2.60
N GLY A 43 -13.08 -6.12 -2.81
CA GLY A 43 -13.09 -5.14 -1.74
C GLY A 43 -11.84 -5.19 -0.85
N ALA A 44 -10.76 -5.85 -1.31
CA ALA A 44 -9.49 -5.94 -0.61
C ALA A 44 -8.53 -4.82 -1.05
N ARG A 45 -7.44 -4.65 -0.29
CA ARG A 45 -6.30 -3.81 -0.67
C ARG A 45 -5.02 -4.63 -0.80
N VAL A 46 -4.05 -4.11 -1.55
CA VAL A 46 -2.75 -4.77 -1.66
C VAL A 46 -1.93 -4.60 -0.39
N TRP A 47 -1.23 -5.65 0.02
CA TRP A 47 -0.19 -5.59 1.04
C TRP A 47 1.04 -4.89 0.47
N LEU A 48 1.45 -3.79 1.12
CA LEU A 48 2.73 -3.13 0.86
C LEU A 48 3.79 -3.55 1.90
N ALA A 49 5.04 -3.60 1.46
CA ALA A 49 6.17 -3.77 2.36
C ALA A 49 6.45 -2.45 3.08
N TRP A 50 6.60 -2.51 4.40
CA TRP A 50 6.83 -1.32 5.22
C TRP A 50 8.20 -1.37 5.88
N SER A 51 8.89 -0.24 5.84
CA SER A 51 10.19 -0.08 6.51
C SER A 51 10.29 1.31 7.12
N ARG A 52 11.12 1.48 8.14
CA ARG A 52 11.42 2.82 8.67
C ARG A 52 12.23 3.60 7.66
N THR A 53 11.90 4.87 7.48
CA THR A 53 12.66 5.77 6.64
C THR A 53 14.06 5.99 7.25
N VAL A 54 15.10 5.82 6.42
CA VAL A 54 16.50 6.02 6.82
C VAL A 54 17.01 7.34 6.23
N ILE A 55 17.46 8.25 7.08
CA ILE A 55 18.01 9.56 6.70
C ILE A 55 19.42 9.66 7.29
N GLY A 56 20.44 9.80 6.44
CA GLY A 56 21.83 9.88 6.90
C GLY A 56 22.30 8.67 7.71
N GLY A 57 21.75 7.48 7.44
CA GLY A 57 22.04 6.25 8.19
C GLY A 57 21.25 6.07 9.49
N GLN A 58 20.39 7.02 9.85
CA GLN A 58 19.55 6.95 11.05
C GLN A 58 18.09 6.69 10.69
N THR A 59 17.42 5.81 11.44
CA THR A 59 15.99 5.60 11.29
C THR A 59 15.22 6.73 11.94
N ALA A 60 14.39 7.43 11.17
CA ALA A 60 13.48 8.43 11.72
C ALA A 60 12.38 7.74 12.56
N PRO A 61 12.14 8.16 13.82
CA PRO A 61 11.04 7.62 14.60
C PRO A 61 9.71 8.04 13.99
N PHE A 62 8.74 7.11 13.98
CA PHE A 62 7.38 7.33 13.49
C PHE A 62 7.27 7.76 12.02
N ASP A 63 8.23 7.37 11.19
CA ASP A 63 8.27 7.65 9.77
C ASP A 63 8.57 6.35 9.00
N PHE A 64 7.63 5.94 8.17
CA PHE A 64 7.70 4.67 7.46
C PHE A 64 7.41 4.86 5.97
N ALA A 65 8.23 4.22 5.14
CA ALA A 65 8.03 4.13 3.71
C ALA A 65 7.29 2.84 3.36
N ALA A 66 6.30 2.97 2.48
CA ALA A 66 5.63 1.85 1.84
C ALA A 66 6.32 1.54 0.51
N ALA A 67 6.53 0.26 0.24
CA ALA A 67 7.11 -0.20 -1.01
C ALA A 67 6.26 -1.30 -1.64
N PHE A 68 6.13 -1.23 -2.97
CA PHE A 68 5.65 -2.33 -3.79
C PHE A 68 6.85 -2.90 -4.54
N GLN A 69 7.14 -4.19 -4.32
CA GLN A 69 8.37 -4.82 -4.79
C GLN A 69 9.62 -4.08 -4.26
N GLN A 70 10.34 -3.35 -5.12
CA GLN A 70 11.54 -2.58 -4.78
C GLN A 70 11.32 -1.07 -4.86
N GLU A 71 10.13 -0.63 -5.27
CA GLU A 71 9.83 0.78 -5.49
C GLU A 71 9.06 1.36 -4.31
N LYS A 72 9.47 2.55 -3.85
CA LYS A 72 8.75 3.31 -2.84
C LYS A 72 7.51 3.92 -3.48
N VAL A 73 6.34 3.62 -2.92
CA VAL A 73 5.04 4.03 -3.46
C VAL A 73 4.23 4.89 -2.48
N GLY A 74 4.69 5.03 -1.25
CA GLY A 74 4.03 5.87 -0.27
C GLY A 74 4.78 6.02 1.03
N ARG A 75 4.19 6.76 1.95
CA ARG A 75 4.77 7.06 3.25
C ARG A 75 3.69 7.35 4.28
N ILE A 76 3.97 7.02 5.53
CA ILE A 76 3.23 7.50 6.70
C ILE A 76 4.19 8.15 7.69
N LEU A 77 3.74 9.22 8.34
CA LEU A 77 4.52 9.90 9.37
C LEU A 77 3.63 10.41 10.49
N LYS A 78 4.07 10.28 11.73
CA LYS A 78 3.37 10.86 12.88
C LYS A 78 3.74 12.34 13.04
N MET A 79 2.73 13.18 13.14
CA MET A 79 2.91 14.60 13.44
C MET A 79 3.28 14.74 14.92
N MET A 80 4.49 15.24 15.19
CA MET A 80 5.02 15.36 16.55
C MET A 80 4.73 16.73 17.19
N HIS A 81 4.43 17.73 16.38
CA HIS A 81 4.31 19.12 16.81
C HIS A 81 3.15 19.83 16.11
N GLY A 82 2.72 20.95 16.70
CA GLY A 82 1.66 21.80 16.17
C GLY A 82 0.24 21.26 16.45
N PRO A 83 -0.79 21.87 15.84
CA PRO A 83 -2.19 21.54 16.11
C PRO A 83 -2.58 20.10 15.73
N ALA A 84 -1.84 19.47 14.82
CA ALA A 84 -2.05 18.09 14.39
C ALA A 84 -1.19 17.08 15.19
N ALA A 85 -0.52 17.51 16.27
CA ALA A 85 0.32 16.61 17.05
C ALA A 85 -0.47 15.38 17.54
N GLY A 86 0.11 14.20 17.34
CA GLY A 86 -0.51 12.92 17.68
C GLY A 86 -1.16 12.20 16.52
N THR A 87 -1.51 12.90 15.43
CA THR A 87 -2.11 12.28 14.24
C THR A 87 -1.05 11.72 13.28
N TRP A 88 -1.50 10.90 12.34
CA TRP A 88 -0.70 10.30 11.29
C TRP A 88 -1.08 10.88 9.95
N PHE A 89 -0.09 11.45 9.27
CA PHE A 89 -0.20 11.84 7.87
C PHE A 89 0.22 10.66 6.98
N TRP A 90 -0.51 10.44 5.90
CA TRP A 90 -0.18 9.44 4.89
C TRP A 90 -0.23 10.03 3.49
N THR A 91 0.60 9.48 2.59
CA THR A 91 0.63 9.85 1.19
C THR A 91 0.90 8.61 0.33
N CYS A 92 0.21 8.54 -0.80
CA CYS A 92 0.49 7.66 -1.92
C CYS A 92 1.24 8.51 -2.96
N ASP A 93 2.51 8.16 -3.21
CA ASP A 93 3.38 8.90 -4.13
C ASP A 93 2.80 8.80 -5.56
N ASP A 94 2.22 7.65 -5.89
CA ASP A 94 1.49 7.43 -7.14
C ASP A 94 0.11 8.07 -7.09
N GLY A 95 -0.07 9.17 -7.82
CA GLY A 95 -1.34 9.90 -7.90
C GLY A 95 -1.53 10.99 -6.84
N GLY A 96 -0.65 11.07 -5.83
CA GLY A 96 -0.62 12.17 -4.86
C GLY A 96 -1.75 12.17 -3.83
N ALA A 97 -2.52 11.08 -3.74
CA ALA A 97 -3.57 10.94 -2.73
C ALA A 97 -2.95 10.95 -1.32
N CYS A 98 -3.53 11.73 -0.42
CA CYS A 98 -3.02 11.88 0.95
C CYS A 98 -4.16 12.11 1.94
N GLY A 99 -3.85 11.97 3.24
CA GLY A 99 -4.80 12.22 4.31
C GLY A 99 -4.14 12.28 5.68
N THR A 100 -4.93 12.68 6.68
CA THR A 100 -4.54 12.68 8.09
C THR A 100 -5.56 11.89 8.89
N VAL A 101 -5.09 11.00 9.75
CA VAL A 101 -5.90 10.05 10.53
C VAL A 101 -5.35 9.92 11.95
N GLU A 102 -6.11 9.29 12.85
CA GLU A 102 -5.74 9.23 14.26
C GLU A 102 -4.69 8.15 14.55
N THR A 103 -4.69 7.07 13.76
CA THR A 103 -3.87 5.89 14.03
C THR A 103 -2.91 5.53 12.91
N ASN A 104 -1.86 4.79 13.27
CA ASN A 104 -0.90 4.25 12.31
C ASN A 104 -1.58 3.26 11.34
N ASP A 105 -2.47 2.40 11.84
CA ASP A 105 -3.14 1.38 11.04
C ASP A 105 -4.06 2.00 9.99
N GLU A 106 -4.81 3.05 10.35
CA GLU A 106 -5.62 3.81 9.37
C GLU A 106 -4.75 4.46 8.30
N ALA A 107 -3.57 4.94 8.67
CA ALA A 107 -2.63 5.57 7.72
C ALA A 107 -2.10 4.52 6.73
N VAL A 108 -1.78 3.31 7.21
CA VAL A 108 -1.42 2.16 6.35
C VAL A 108 -2.56 1.83 5.40
N VAL A 109 -3.80 1.72 5.91
CA VAL A 109 -5.00 1.45 5.09
C VAL A 109 -5.17 2.52 4.01
N GLY A 110 -4.95 3.79 4.34
CA GLY A 110 -5.02 4.91 3.39
C GLY A 110 -4.08 4.73 2.20
N VAL A 111 -2.78 4.50 2.46
CA VAL A 111 -1.79 4.29 1.40
C VAL A 111 -2.12 3.07 0.55
N GLU A 112 -2.42 1.94 1.18
CA GLU A 112 -2.68 0.69 0.47
C GLU A 112 -3.94 0.75 -0.39
N ARG A 113 -5.00 1.38 0.11
CA ARG A 113 -6.23 1.58 -0.66
C ARG A 113 -5.99 2.51 -1.84
N ALA A 114 -5.36 3.67 -1.60
CA ALA A 114 -5.06 4.64 -2.66
C ALA A 114 -4.20 4.01 -3.76
N PHE A 115 -3.12 3.32 -3.38
CA PHE A 115 -2.27 2.63 -4.35
C PHE A 115 -3.03 1.53 -5.11
N THR A 116 -3.87 0.76 -4.42
CA THR A 116 -4.70 -0.28 -5.08
C THR A 116 -5.61 0.31 -6.15
N GLN A 117 -6.33 1.39 -5.82
CA GLN A 117 -7.25 2.08 -6.72
C GLN A 117 -6.52 2.71 -7.91
N ARG A 118 -5.38 3.35 -7.64
CA ARG A 118 -4.58 4.02 -8.66
C ARG A 118 -4.05 3.08 -9.73
N ILE A 119 -3.53 1.91 -9.32
CA ILE A 119 -2.98 0.91 -10.25
C ILE A 119 -4.09 0.14 -10.98
N ALA A 120 -5.22 -0.11 -10.32
CA ALA A 120 -6.41 -0.66 -10.97
C ALA A 120 -7.01 0.28 -12.04
N GLY A 121 -6.60 1.55 -12.06
CA GLY A 121 -7.14 2.58 -12.96
C GLY A 121 -8.50 3.11 -12.53
N ALA A 122 -8.91 2.87 -11.29
CA ALA A 122 -10.19 3.33 -10.76
C ALA A 122 -10.29 4.86 -10.66
N ASP A 123 -9.14 5.54 -10.54
CA ASP A 123 -9.05 6.99 -10.38
C ASP A 123 -8.90 7.78 -11.71
N LEU A 124 -8.89 7.09 -12.86
CA LEU A 124 -8.65 7.69 -14.20
C LEU A 124 -9.96 8.04 -14.96
N ARG A 125 -11.04 8.35 -14.25
CA ARG A 125 -12.36 8.66 -14.84
C ARG A 125 -12.64 10.14 -15.00
#